data_AF-A0A2N2HQM0-F1
#
_entry.id   AF-A0A2N2HQM0-F1
#
_cell.length_a   1.000
_cell.length_b   1.000
_cell.length_c   1.000
_cell.angle_alpha   90.00
_cell.angle_beta   90.00
_cell.angle_gamma   90.00
#
_symmetry.space_group_name_H-M   'P 1'
#
loop_
_entity.id
_entity.type
_entity.pdbx_description
1 polymer ?
#
loop_
_entity_poly.entity_id
_entity_poly.type
_entity_poly.pdbx_seq_one_letter_code
_entity_poly.pdbx_strand_id
1 'polypeptide(L)'
;MDSVNALLERLSARSGAAVRFEERENHPVQATVSMAGRGETAHRILYRRSHDDGINHAVAGGCAHILRLFDAPEEERCVPVSSRRTLMTFLMEEEEDLRRLSSVFGREKIRDMAVMWYEGAAFQLTRMPPDIMVEKGLYDALPELRTIQARMLHLQWRSAVNVLTPDARQYMPKRIHFAANVMNFAFFKILEDHLRVDWTAPYMKTIFLFDGGDLAEMTRRQYGEGHAGDRAMIDRWASKVGLEGWYEWIPWQARP
;
A
#
# COMPACT_ATOMS: atom_id res chain seq x y z
N MET A 1 6.66 -13.66 -19.29
CA MET A 1 7.95 -12.96 -19.25
C MET A 1 8.88 -13.75 -18.35
N ASP A 2 10.09 -14.05 -18.82
CA ASP A 2 11.02 -14.95 -18.12
C ASP A 2 11.45 -14.43 -16.76
N SER A 3 11.58 -13.12 -16.61
CA SER A 3 11.91 -12.46 -15.34
C SER A 3 10.85 -12.62 -14.26
N VAL A 4 9.57 -12.53 -14.63
CA VAL A 4 8.46 -12.73 -13.69
C VAL A 4 8.40 -14.19 -13.26
N ASN A 5 8.65 -15.12 -14.17
CA ASN A 5 8.79 -16.54 -13.84
C ASN A 5 9.95 -16.79 -12.86
N ALA A 6 11.12 -16.17 -13.09
CA ALA A 6 12.25 -16.26 -12.18
C ALA A 6 11.94 -15.69 -10.78
N LEU A 7 11.15 -14.61 -10.68
CA LEU A 7 10.68 -14.09 -9.39
C LEU A 7 9.75 -15.08 -8.67
N LEU A 8 8.86 -15.75 -9.40
CA LEU A 8 7.97 -16.76 -8.85
C LEU A 8 8.73 -17.99 -8.35
N GLU A 9 9.73 -18.44 -9.11
CA GLU A 9 10.64 -19.53 -8.70
C GLU A 9 11.42 -19.16 -7.44
N ARG A 10 11.99 -17.95 -7.40
CA ARG A 10 12.67 -17.44 -6.21
C ARG A 10 11.72 -17.36 -5.01
N LEU A 11 10.49 -16.88 -5.22
CA LEU A 11 9.48 -16.82 -4.17
C LEU A 11 9.22 -18.22 -3.59
N SER A 12 8.95 -19.21 -4.44
CA SER A 12 8.73 -20.59 -3.99
C SER A 12 9.94 -21.18 -3.27
N ALA A 13 11.15 -20.93 -3.76
CA ALA A 13 12.37 -21.41 -3.11
C ALA A 13 12.60 -20.77 -1.74
N ARG A 14 12.27 -19.48 -1.57
CA ARG A 14 12.48 -18.74 -0.32
C ARG A 14 11.41 -18.99 0.72
N SER A 15 10.16 -19.16 0.31
CA SER A 15 9.04 -19.38 1.24
C SER A 15 8.79 -20.86 1.56
N GLY A 16 9.27 -21.77 0.71
CA GLY A 16 8.93 -23.20 0.77
C GLY A 16 7.49 -23.52 0.35
N ALA A 17 6.74 -22.53 -0.15
CA ALA A 17 5.37 -22.70 -0.62
C ALA A 17 5.29 -22.66 -2.15
N ALA A 18 4.43 -23.48 -2.73
CA ALA A 18 4.16 -23.41 -4.17
C ALA A 18 3.45 -22.10 -4.54
N VAL A 19 3.35 -21.78 -5.82
CA VAL A 19 2.47 -20.70 -6.31
C VAL A 19 1.32 -21.31 -7.11
N ARG A 20 0.09 -20.93 -6.77
CA ARG A 20 -1.14 -21.33 -7.47
C ARG A 20 -1.76 -20.14 -8.18
N PHE A 21 -2.21 -20.37 -9.41
CA PHE A 21 -2.88 -19.38 -10.24
C PHE A 21 -4.37 -19.68 -10.27
N GLU A 22 -5.18 -18.66 -10.00
CA GLU A 22 -6.63 -18.76 -9.96
C GLU A 22 -7.25 -17.65 -10.80
N GLU A 23 -7.87 -18.02 -11.92
CA GLU A 23 -8.60 -17.08 -12.77
C GLU A 23 -9.95 -16.71 -12.11
N ARG A 24 -10.34 -15.44 -12.27
CA ARG A 24 -11.63 -14.90 -11.83
C ARG A 24 -12.22 -14.04 -12.94
N GLU A 25 -13.52 -14.22 -13.21
CA GLU A 25 -14.23 -13.48 -14.26
C GLU A 25 -14.24 -11.96 -13.97
N ASN A 26 -14.60 -11.58 -12.74
CA ASN A 26 -14.78 -10.19 -12.31
C ASN A 26 -13.85 -9.81 -11.13
N HIS A 27 -12.53 -9.92 -11.32
CA HIS A 27 -11.57 -9.43 -10.32
C HIS A 27 -11.41 -7.90 -10.42
N PRO A 28 -11.46 -7.13 -9.32
CA PRO A 28 -11.44 -5.66 -9.37
C PRO A 28 -10.11 -5.06 -9.85
N VAL A 29 -9.02 -5.84 -9.80
CA VAL A 29 -7.68 -5.45 -10.25
C VAL A 29 -7.13 -6.47 -11.25
N GLN A 30 -6.00 -6.17 -11.90
CA GLN A 30 -5.39 -7.09 -12.87
C GLN A 30 -4.98 -8.41 -12.22
N ALA A 31 -4.30 -8.34 -11.07
CA ALA A 31 -4.03 -9.48 -10.21
C ALA A 31 -3.81 -9.08 -8.75
N THR A 32 -3.99 -10.04 -7.84
CA THR A 32 -3.64 -9.96 -6.43
C THR A 32 -2.79 -11.16 -6.07
N VAL A 33 -1.63 -10.90 -5.47
CA VAL A 33 -0.75 -11.93 -4.94
C VAL A 33 -0.97 -12.02 -3.43
N SER A 34 -1.42 -13.18 -2.98
CA SER A 34 -1.67 -13.48 -1.57
C SER A 34 -0.65 -14.49 -1.08
N MET A 35 0.06 -14.12 -0.03
CA MET A 35 0.96 -15.01 0.69
C MET A 35 0.20 -16.19 1.31
N ALA A 36 0.87 -17.33 1.44
CA ALA A 36 0.33 -18.53 2.06
C ALA A 36 0.15 -18.24 3.56
N GLY A 37 -1.03 -18.50 4.08
CA GLY A 37 -1.33 -18.42 5.51
C GLY A 37 -0.90 -19.67 6.27
N ARG A 38 -1.20 -19.70 7.57
CA ARG A 38 -0.95 -20.87 8.42
C ARG A 38 -1.71 -22.09 7.88
N GLY A 39 -0.97 -23.16 7.58
CA GLY A 39 -1.54 -24.41 7.06
C GLY A 39 -1.82 -24.41 5.56
N GLU A 40 -1.60 -23.30 4.86
CA GLU A 40 -1.67 -23.25 3.39
C GLU A 40 -0.34 -23.69 2.78
N THR A 41 -0.40 -24.49 1.71
CA THR A 41 0.80 -25.01 1.02
C THR A 41 1.22 -24.18 -0.19
N ALA A 42 0.47 -23.11 -0.50
CA ALA A 42 0.72 -22.30 -1.68
C ALA A 42 0.34 -20.84 -1.51
N HIS A 43 1.16 -19.96 -2.08
CA HIS A 43 0.78 -18.60 -2.44
C HIS A 43 -0.29 -18.64 -3.52
N ARG A 44 -1.18 -17.65 -3.53
CA ARG A 44 -2.25 -17.54 -4.53
C ARG A 44 -2.08 -16.29 -5.38
N ILE A 45 -2.17 -16.45 -6.68
CA ILE A 45 -2.26 -15.36 -7.66
C ILE A 45 -3.66 -15.42 -8.24
N LEU A 46 -4.50 -14.51 -7.77
CA LEU A 46 -5.85 -14.29 -8.31
C LEU A 46 -5.72 -13.27 -9.44
N TYR A 47 -6.20 -13.60 -10.64
CA TYR A 47 -6.12 -12.69 -11.78
C TYR A 47 -7.44 -12.60 -12.54
N ARG A 48 -7.67 -11.43 -13.13
CA ARG A 48 -8.86 -11.19 -13.96
C ARG A 48 -8.72 -11.94 -15.28
N ARG A 49 -9.77 -12.64 -15.72
CA ARG A 49 -9.79 -13.32 -17.03
C ARG A 49 -9.44 -12.39 -18.19
N SER A 50 -10.08 -11.22 -18.22
CA SER A 50 -9.79 -10.13 -19.16
C SER A 50 -8.67 -9.23 -18.61
N HIS A 51 -7.42 -9.68 -18.68
CA HIS A 51 -6.26 -8.90 -18.25
C HIS A 51 -5.39 -8.42 -19.42
N ASP A 52 -4.65 -7.34 -19.17
CA ASP A 52 -3.57 -6.88 -20.04
C ASP A 52 -2.20 -7.27 -19.44
N ASP A 53 -1.11 -6.82 -20.09
CA ASP A 53 0.27 -7.04 -19.65
C ASP A 53 0.58 -6.45 -18.25
N GLY A 54 -0.28 -5.59 -17.71
CA GLY A 54 -0.24 -5.06 -16.34
C GLY A 54 -0.33 -6.14 -15.27
N ILE A 55 -0.85 -7.33 -15.59
CA ILE A 55 -0.77 -8.50 -14.70
C ILE A 55 0.68 -8.79 -14.28
N ASN A 56 1.65 -8.59 -15.17
CA ASN A 56 3.04 -8.92 -14.89
C ASN A 56 3.66 -7.97 -13.85
N HIS A 57 3.33 -6.68 -13.92
CA HIS A 57 3.74 -5.70 -12.90
C HIS A 57 3.09 -6.02 -11.55
N ALA A 58 1.79 -6.32 -11.54
CA ALA A 58 1.08 -6.70 -10.31
C ALA A 58 1.66 -7.97 -9.66
N VAL A 59 1.96 -9.00 -10.46
CA VAL A 59 2.59 -10.25 -9.97
C VAL A 59 4.00 -10.00 -9.48
N ALA A 60 4.84 -9.28 -10.24
CA ALA A 60 6.21 -8.98 -9.86
C ALA A 60 6.27 -8.17 -8.55
N GLY A 61 5.44 -7.13 -8.43
CA GLY A 61 5.32 -6.34 -7.20
C GLY A 61 4.85 -7.19 -6.02
N GLY A 62 3.80 -7.99 -6.20
CA GLY A 62 3.33 -8.91 -5.16
C GLY A 62 4.39 -9.91 -4.70
N CYS A 63 5.15 -10.50 -5.62
CA CYS A 63 6.27 -11.39 -5.29
C CYS A 63 7.37 -10.65 -4.55
N ALA A 64 7.74 -9.45 -4.99
CA ALA A 64 8.78 -8.64 -4.36
C ALA A 64 8.42 -8.31 -2.89
N HIS A 65 7.16 -7.97 -2.61
CA HIS A 65 6.70 -7.75 -1.23
C HIS A 65 6.84 -9.00 -0.35
N ILE A 66 6.40 -10.15 -0.87
CA ILE A 66 6.48 -11.40 -0.10
C ILE A 66 7.95 -11.79 0.10
N LEU A 67 8.81 -11.62 -0.91
CA LEU A 67 10.23 -11.85 -0.80
C LEU A 67 10.90 -10.97 0.26
N ARG A 68 10.53 -9.68 0.37
CA ARG A 68 11.07 -8.80 1.43
C ARG A 68 10.80 -9.34 2.82
N LEU A 69 9.63 -9.95 3.05
CA LEU A 69 9.30 -10.63 4.31
C LEU A 69 10.12 -11.92 4.51
N PHE A 70 10.16 -12.81 3.51
CA PHE A 70 10.87 -14.11 3.64
C PHE A 70 12.40 -13.99 3.53
N ASP A 71 12.89 -12.83 3.12
CA ASP A 71 14.31 -12.49 3.17
C ASP A 71 14.77 -12.13 4.60
N ALA A 72 13.83 -11.82 5.51
CA ALA A 72 14.12 -11.59 6.93
C ALA A 72 14.21 -12.91 7.74
N PRO A 73 14.95 -12.89 8.88
CA PRO A 73 14.93 -13.98 9.87
C PRO A 73 13.50 -14.27 10.32
N GLU A 74 13.20 -15.55 10.62
CA GLU A 74 11.84 -16.01 10.90
C GLU A 74 11.19 -15.28 12.08
N GLU A 75 11.97 -15.01 13.11
CA GLU A 75 11.59 -14.30 14.33
C GLU A 75 11.28 -12.81 14.12
N GLU A 76 11.73 -12.22 13.02
CA GLU A 76 11.50 -10.81 12.67
C GLU A 76 10.29 -10.62 11.74
N ARG A 77 9.76 -11.71 11.18
CA ARG A 77 8.65 -11.70 10.21
C ARG A 77 7.34 -11.31 10.88
N CYS A 78 7.05 -10.02 10.89
CA CYS A 78 5.75 -9.48 11.29
C CYS A 78 4.94 -8.97 10.09
N VAL A 79 3.62 -9.05 10.18
CA VAL A 79 2.71 -8.41 9.21
C VAL A 79 1.83 -7.40 9.94
N PRO A 80 1.48 -6.27 9.31
CA PRO A 80 0.55 -5.34 9.89
C PRO A 80 -0.87 -5.88 9.71
N VAL A 81 -1.69 -5.80 10.76
CA VAL A 81 -3.10 -6.20 10.70
C VAL A 81 -4.00 -5.09 11.24
N SER A 82 -5.14 -4.97 10.57
CA SER A 82 -6.30 -4.25 11.08
C SER A 82 -7.13 -5.22 11.91
N SER A 83 -7.36 -4.89 13.18
CA SER A 83 -8.15 -5.71 14.10
C SER A 83 -9.35 -4.93 14.66
N ARG A 84 -10.20 -5.63 15.41
CA ARG A 84 -11.30 -4.97 16.13
C ARG A 84 -10.78 -3.90 17.09
N ARG A 85 -9.61 -4.12 17.70
CA ARG A 85 -8.99 -3.18 18.63
C ARG A 85 -8.62 -1.87 17.93
N THR A 86 -7.91 -1.97 16.82
CA THR A 86 -7.44 -0.80 16.05
C THR A 86 -8.59 -0.09 15.35
N LEU A 87 -9.65 -0.81 14.95
CA LEU A 87 -10.90 -0.18 14.49
C LEU A 87 -11.59 0.63 15.61
N MET A 88 -11.64 0.13 16.85
CA MET A 88 -12.20 0.90 17.97
C MET A 88 -11.38 2.17 18.25
N THR A 89 -10.05 2.10 18.16
CA THR A 89 -9.17 3.28 18.25
C THR A 89 -9.56 4.32 17.21
N PHE A 90 -9.68 3.93 15.93
CA PHE A 90 -10.14 4.82 14.87
C PHE A 90 -11.50 5.46 15.18
N LEU A 91 -12.51 4.66 15.56
CA LEU A 91 -13.85 5.18 15.83
C LEU A 91 -13.89 6.17 17.00
N MET A 92 -13.04 5.97 18.01
CA MET A 92 -12.92 6.88 19.16
C MET A 92 -12.22 8.18 18.76
N GLU A 93 -11.12 8.10 18.01
CA GLU A 93 -10.33 9.27 17.62
C GLU A 93 -11.07 10.15 16.60
N GLU A 94 -11.86 9.54 15.71
CA GLU A 94 -12.59 10.26 14.66
C GLU A 94 -14.06 10.53 15.04
N GLU A 95 -14.45 10.37 16.31
CA GLU A 95 -15.85 10.44 16.76
C GLU A 95 -16.54 11.76 16.36
N GLU A 96 -15.83 12.89 16.47
CA GLU A 96 -16.38 14.20 16.10
C GLU A 96 -16.67 14.30 14.60
N ASP A 97 -15.72 13.89 13.76
CA ASP A 97 -15.88 13.93 12.31
C ASP A 97 -16.93 12.92 11.84
N LEU A 98 -16.99 11.73 12.44
CA LEU A 98 -18.03 10.74 12.15
C LEU A 98 -19.42 11.24 12.56
N ARG A 99 -19.55 11.94 13.69
CA ARG A 99 -20.81 12.60 14.10
C ARG A 99 -21.22 13.69 13.11
N ARG A 100 -20.29 14.54 12.69
CA ARG A 100 -20.52 15.58 11.67
C ARG A 100 -20.95 14.98 10.33
N LEU A 101 -20.29 13.93 9.86
CA LEU A 101 -20.64 13.29 8.60
C LEU A 101 -21.99 12.56 8.71
N SER A 102 -22.31 12.00 9.88
CA SER A 102 -23.58 11.33 10.13
C SER A 102 -24.78 12.27 10.08
N SER A 103 -24.62 13.53 10.48
CA SER A 103 -25.70 14.52 10.40
C SER A 103 -25.99 14.95 8.97
N VAL A 104 -25.03 14.84 8.05
CA VAL A 104 -25.17 15.20 6.63
C VAL A 104 -25.64 14.02 5.78
N PHE A 105 -25.08 12.83 6.02
CA PHE A 105 -25.24 11.67 5.13
C PHE A 105 -26.08 10.53 5.71
N GLY A 106 -26.45 10.61 7.00
CA GLY A 106 -27.18 9.57 7.72
C GLY A 106 -26.27 8.51 8.35
N ARG A 107 -26.70 8.00 9.52
CA ARG A 107 -25.89 7.10 10.36
C ARG A 107 -25.53 5.77 9.69
N GLU A 108 -26.48 5.17 8.97
CA GLU A 108 -26.27 3.87 8.33
C GLU A 108 -25.16 3.94 7.26
N LYS A 109 -25.24 4.94 6.38
CA LYS A 109 -24.23 5.18 5.35
C LYS A 109 -22.85 5.44 5.96
N ILE A 110 -22.78 6.23 7.02
CA ILE A 110 -21.50 6.52 7.67
C ILE A 110 -20.90 5.30 8.38
N ARG A 111 -21.70 4.40 8.94
CA ARG A 111 -21.19 3.15 9.53
C ARG A 111 -20.41 2.33 8.51
N ASP A 112 -20.97 2.16 7.31
CA ASP A 112 -20.34 1.33 6.27
C ASP A 112 -19.12 2.05 5.67
N MET A 113 -19.19 3.38 5.51
CA MET A 113 -18.06 4.19 5.03
C MET A 113 -16.92 4.27 6.06
N ALA A 114 -17.22 4.25 7.37
CA ALA A 114 -16.22 4.32 8.43
C ALA A 114 -15.25 3.13 8.37
N VAL A 115 -15.78 1.92 8.15
CA VAL A 115 -14.95 0.72 7.97
C VAL A 115 -14.09 0.84 6.71
N MET A 116 -14.67 1.27 5.60
CA MET A 116 -13.95 1.46 4.33
C MET A 116 -12.81 2.49 4.47
N TRP A 117 -13.04 3.62 5.14
CA TRP A 117 -12.00 4.63 5.32
C TRP A 117 -10.88 4.14 6.22
N TYR A 118 -11.23 3.47 7.31
CA TYR A 118 -10.26 2.87 8.23
C TYR A 118 -9.39 1.83 7.52
N GLU A 119 -10.01 0.87 6.82
CA GLU A 119 -9.29 -0.17 6.08
C GLU A 119 -8.44 0.44 4.97
N GLY A 120 -8.97 1.42 4.24
CA GLY A 120 -8.26 2.12 3.18
C GLY A 120 -7.03 2.89 3.70
N ALA A 121 -7.17 3.61 4.81
CA ALA A 121 -6.08 4.37 5.42
C ALA A 121 -5.00 3.44 5.99
N ALA A 122 -5.39 2.39 6.73
CA ALA A 122 -4.45 1.40 7.27
C ALA A 122 -3.74 0.64 6.15
N PHE A 123 -4.45 0.24 5.10
CA PHE A 123 -3.86 -0.40 3.93
C PHE A 123 -2.87 0.53 3.23
N GLN A 124 -3.26 1.76 2.92
CA GLN A 124 -2.38 2.73 2.25
C GLN A 124 -1.09 2.96 3.06
N LEU A 125 -1.22 3.19 4.37
CA LEU A 125 -0.10 3.43 5.28
C LEU A 125 0.87 2.25 5.34
N THR A 126 0.34 1.03 5.44
CA THR A 126 1.16 -0.17 5.58
C THR A 126 1.73 -0.67 4.25
N ARG A 127 1.23 -0.15 3.13
CA ARG A 127 1.59 -0.59 1.78
C ARG A 127 2.52 0.38 1.05
N MET A 128 2.31 1.70 1.18
CA MET A 128 3.05 2.70 0.42
C MET A 128 4.55 2.75 0.70
N PRO A 129 5.03 2.70 1.96
CA PRO A 129 6.47 2.73 2.21
C PRO A 129 7.18 1.55 1.54
N PRO A 130 6.76 0.28 1.74
CA PRO A 130 7.43 -0.84 1.08
C PRO A 130 7.23 -0.85 -0.44
N ASP A 131 6.11 -0.33 -0.96
CA ASP A 131 5.92 -0.15 -2.40
C ASP A 131 6.99 0.76 -3.01
N ILE A 132 7.47 1.79 -2.32
CA ILE A 132 8.58 2.63 -2.83
C ILE A 132 9.81 1.78 -3.13
N MET A 133 10.18 0.90 -2.20
CA MET A 133 11.35 0.04 -2.34
C MET A 133 11.14 -1.02 -3.43
N VAL A 134 9.93 -1.57 -3.50
CA VAL A 134 9.57 -2.54 -4.53
C VAL A 134 9.58 -1.90 -5.92
N GLU A 135 8.97 -0.75 -6.12
CA GLU A 135 8.92 -0.09 -7.42
C GLU A 135 10.32 0.32 -7.90
N LYS A 136 11.16 0.87 -7.02
CA LYS A 136 12.57 1.13 -7.35
C LYS A 136 13.32 -0.15 -7.73
N GLY A 137 13.15 -1.21 -6.94
CA GLY A 137 13.78 -2.50 -7.19
C GLY A 137 13.35 -3.13 -8.52
N LEU A 138 12.05 -3.08 -8.85
CA LEU A 138 11.53 -3.55 -10.13
C LEU A 138 12.08 -2.73 -11.30
N TYR A 139 12.13 -1.41 -11.16
CA TYR A 139 12.68 -0.52 -12.21
C TYR A 139 14.15 -0.81 -12.50
N ASP A 140 14.94 -1.06 -11.45
CA ASP A 140 16.36 -1.31 -11.54
C ASP A 140 16.66 -2.73 -12.06
N ALA A 141 15.91 -3.73 -11.59
CA ALA A 141 16.18 -5.14 -11.90
C ALA A 141 15.52 -5.65 -13.19
N LEU A 142 14.35 -5.12 -13.57
CA LEU A 142 13.52 -5.65 -14.66
C LEU A 142 13.22 -4.59 -15.74
N PRO A 143 14.19 -4.24 -16.60
CA PRO A 143 14.03 -3.20 -17.62
C PRO A 143 12.82 -3.39 -18.55
N GLU A 144 12.47 -4.64 -18.84
CA GLU A 144 11.33 -5.01 -19.68
C GLU A 144 9.96 -4.68 -19.04
N LEU A 145 9.89 -4.50 -17.72
CA LEU A 145 8.68 -4.07 -17.04
C LEU A 145 8.50 -2.55 -17.00
N ARG A 146 9.52 -1.75 -17.35
CA ARG A 146 9.49 -0.28 -17.13
C ARG A 146 8.32 0.42 -17.82
N THR A 147 7.98 0.04 -19.05
CA THR A 147 6.83 0.63 -19.77
C THR A 147 5.52 0.30 -19.07
N ILE A 148 5.36 -0.95 -18.62
CA ILE A 148 4.18 -1.41 -17.89
C ILE A 148 4.09 -0.71 -16.54
N GLN A 149 5.20 -0.68 -15.80
CA GLN A 149 5.34 -0.02 -14.50
C GLN A 149 4.96 1.47 -14.60
N ALA A 150 5.51 2.21 -15.57
CA ALA A 150 5.19 3.62 -15.76
C ALA A 150 3.68 3.83 -16.00
N ARG A 151 3.05 2.96 -16.80
CA ARG A 151 1.60 2.99 -17.04
C ARG A 151 0.81 2.71 -15.75
N MET A 152 1.20 1.70 -14.99
CA MET A 152 0.52 1.32 -13.74
C MET A 152 0.65 2.40 -12.66
N LEU A 153 1.85 2.96 -12.48
CA LEU A 153 2.08 4.08 -11.57
C LEU A 153 1.33 5.34 -12.00
N HIS A 154 1.22 5.60 -13.31
CA HIS A 154 0.39 6.71 -13.80
C HIS A 154 -1.10 6.53 -13.46
N LEU A 155 -1.64 5.31 -13.53
CA LEU A 155 -3.02 5.02 -13.10
C LEU A 155 -3.20 5.24 -11.59
N GLN A 156 -2.23 4.84 -10.77
CA GLN A 156 -2.22 5.10 -9.33
C GLN A 156 -2.15 6.60 -9.04
N TRP A 157 -1.29 7.34 -9.76
CA TRP A 157 -1.15 8.79 -9.67
C TRP A 157 -2.45 9.51 -10.02
N ARG A 158 -3.14 9.13 -11.11
CA ARG A 158 -4.45 9.72 -11.45
C ARG A 158 -5.48 9.53 -10.34
N SER A 159 -5.51 8.36 -9.73
CA SER A 159 -6.39 8.08 -8.59
C SER A 159 -6.04 8.96 -7.39
N ALA A 160 -4.75 9.14 -7.09
CA ALA A 160 -4.30 10.00 -6.00
C ALA A 160 -4.65 11.48 -6.21
N VAL A 161 -4.47 11.99 -7.43
CA VAL A 161 -4.81 13.39 -7.78
C VAL A 161 -6.32 13.63 -7.66
N ASN A 162 -7.18 12.64 -7.93
CA ASN A 162 -8.62 12.80 -7.73
C ASN A 162 -9.01 13.08 -6.26
N VAL A 163 -8.21 12.58 -5.30
CA VAL A 163 -8.45 12.80 -3.86
C VAL A 163 -8.02 14.21 -3.40
N LEU A 164 -7.27 14.95 -4.22
CA LEU A 164 -6.93 16.35 -3.94
C LEU A 164 -8.11 17.31 -4.11
N THR A 165 -9.18 16.88 -4.77
CA THR A 165 -10.32 17.75 -5.08
C THR A 165 -11.01 18.27 -3.80
N PRO A 166 -11.52 19.52 -3.80
CA PRO A 166 -12.28 20.05 -2.66
C PRO A 166 -13.49 19.19 -2.29
N ASP A 167 -14.10 18.54 -3.27
CA ASP A 167 -15.24 17.65 -3.08
C ASP A 167 -14.85 16.43 -2.25
N ALA A 168 -13.73 15.77 -2.55
CA ALA A 168 -13.26 14.62 -1.79
C ALA A 168 -13.11 14.92 -0.29
N ARG A 169 -12.68 16.13 0.08
CA ARG A 169 -12.54 16.57 1.47
C ARG A 169 -13.87 16.57 2.25
N GLN A 170 -15.00 16.77 1.58
CA GLN A 170 -16.30 16.89 2.24
C GLN A 170 -16.86 15.52 2.68
N TYR A 171 -16.42 14.45 2.03
CA TYR A 171 -16.98 13.10 2.18
C TYR A 171 -16.13 12.18 3.04
N MET A 172 -15.12 12.65 3.76
CA MET A 172 -14.31 11.79 4.63
C MET A 172 -13.82 12.54 5.89
N PRO A 173 -13.36 11.83 6.93
CA PRO A 173 -12.73 12.46 8.08
C PRO A 173 -11.50 13.27 7.66
N LYS A 174 -11.29 14.42 8.30
CA LYS A 174 -10.24 15.37 7.90
C LYS A 174 -8.86 14.76 8.02
N ARG A 175 -8.63 13.97 9.06
CA ARG A 175 -7.35 13.28 9.31
C ARG A 175 -7.03 12.25 8.24
N ILE A 176 -8.04 11.51 7.76
CA ILE A 176 -7.88 10.58 6.64
C ILE A 176 -7.56 11.32 5.34
N HIS A 177 -8.30 12.39 5.03
CA HIS A 177 -8.04 13.21 3.84
C HIS A 177 -6.61 13.78 3.84
N PHE A 178 -6.18 14.28 5.00
CA PHE A 178 -4.84 14.82 5.18
C PHE A 178 -3.76 13.74 5.03
N ALA A 179 -3.85 12.66 5.82
CA ALA A 179 -2.89 11.57 5.80
C ALA A 179 -2.74 10.95 4.41
N ALA A 180 -3.86 10.68 3.73
CA ALA A 180 -3.84 10.10 2.39
C ALA A 180 -3.10 10.98 1.38
N ASN A 181 -3.30 12.31 1.42
CA ASN A 181 -2.65 13.22 0.48
C ASN A 181 -1.18 13.49 0.82
N VAL A 182 -0.82 13.54 2.11
CA VAL A 182 0.58 13.64 2.54
C VAL A 182 1.37 12.39 2.12
N MET A 183 0.81 11.19 2.35
CA MET A 183 1.42 9.93 1.92
C MET A 183 1.51 9.82 0.40
N ASN A 184 0.46 10.21 -0.34
CA ASN A 184 0.50 10.24 -1.80
C ASN A 184 1.61 11.17 -2.33
N PHE A 185 1.71 12.39 -1.79
CA PHE A 185 2.78 13.31 -2.17
C PHE A 185 4.15 12.67 -1.94
N ALA A 186 4.39 12.12 -0.74
CA ALA A 186 5.69 11.53 -0.42
C ALA A 186 6.02 10.35 -1.34
N PHE A 187 5.06 9.46 -1.57
CA PHE A 187 5.20 8.32 -2.48
C PHE A 187 5.62 8.76 -3.88
N PHE A 188 4.86 9.67 -4.50
CA PHE A 188 5.17 10.14 -5.86
C PHE A 188 6.42 11.00 -5.90
N LYS A 189 6.70 11.81 -4.87
CA LYS A 189 7.93 12.61 -4.82
C LYS A 189 9.19 11.74 -4.82
N ILE A 190 9.15 10.61 -4.12
CA ILE A 190 10.32 9.71 -4.07
C ILE A 190 10.47 8.95 -5.40
N LEU A 191 9.37 8.49 -5.99
CA LEU A 191 9.43 7.76 -7.25
C LEU A 191 9.73 8.66 -8.45
N GLU A 192 9.24 9.91 -8.46
CA GLU A 192 9.47 10.83 -9.58
C GLU A 192 10.97 11.12 -9.78
N ASP A 193 11.72 11.24 -8.68
CA ASP A 193 13.18 11.47 -8.70
C ASP A 193 13.91 10.24 -9.28
N HIS A 194 13.44 9.03 -8.97
CA HIS A 194 14.03 7.76 -9.46
C HIS A 194 13.68 7.51 -10.93
N LEU A 195 12.43 7.78 -11.32
CA LEU A 195 11.88 7.52 -12.65
C LEU A 195 12.08 8.69 -13.63
N ARG A 196 12.56 9.85 -13.14
CA ARG A 196 12.79 11.10 -13.89
C ARG A 196 11.51 11.62 -14.56
N VAL A 197 10.43 11.68 -13.80
CA VAL A 197 9.12 12.21 -14.21
C VAL A 197 8.72 13.38 -13.29
N ASP A 198 7.64 14.08 -13.63
CA ASP A 198 7.05 15.12 -12.76
C ASP A 198 5.62 14.70 -12.37
N TRP A 199 5.45 14.27 -11.13
CA TRP A 199 4.16 13.84 -10.58
C TRP A 199 3.68 14.72 -9.43
N THR A 200 4.56 15.53 -8.86
CA THR A 200 4.25 16.40 -7.73
C THR A 200 3.68 17.76 -8.13
N ALA A 201 3.72 18.14 -9.42
CA ALA A 201 3.14 19.40 -9.90
C ALA A 201 1.71 19.71 -9.38
N PRO A 202 0.74 18.78 -9.31
CA PRO A 202 -0.60 19.05 -8.79
C PRO A 202 -0.64 19.47 -7.32
N TYR A 203 0.39 19.13 -6.54
CA TYR A 203 0.46 19.37 -5.10
C TYR A 203 1.11 20.71 -4.73
N MET A 204 1.76 21.39 -5.68
CA MET A 204 2.58 22.59 -5.44
C MET A 204 1.82 23.77 -4.82
N LYS A 205 0.49 23.79 -4.90
CA LYS A 205 -0.38 24.82 -4.32
C LYS A 205 -1.32 24.27 -3.24
N THR A 206 -0.99 23.11 -2.68
CA THR A 206 -1.82 22.42 -1.69
C THR A 206 -1.20 22.53 -0.30
N ILE A 207 -2.03 22.35 0.73
CA ILE A 207 -1.57 22.32 2.12
C ILE A 207 -0.68 21.11 2.43
N PHE A 208 -0.65 20.10 1.54
CA PHE A 208 0.07 18.84 1.75
C PHE A 208 1.54 18.93 1.34
N LEU A 209 1.95 20.00 0.67
CA LEU A 209 3.30 20.16 0.10
C LEU A 209 4.41 20.04 1.16
N PHE A 210 4.27 20.76 2.28
CA PHE A 210 5.32 20.81 3.30
C PHE A 210 5.41 19.49 4.08
N ASP A 211 4.29 18.99 4.61
CA ASP A 211 4.29 17.73 5.34
C ASP A 211 4.66 16.53 4.46
N GLY A 212 4.20 16.53 3.21
CA GLY A 212 4.58 15.53 2.21
C GLY A 212 6.08 15.60 1.88
N GLY A 213 6.62 16.81 1.73
CA GLY A 213 8.05 17.04 1.50
C GLY A 213 8.92 16.56 2.66
N ASP A 214 8.53 16.87 3.89
CA ASP A 214 9.19 16.37 5.10
C ASP A 214 9.15 14.84 5.18
N LEU A 215 7.99 14.24 4.90
CA LEU A 215 7.81 12.79 4.90
C LEU A 215 8.69 12.14 3.83
N ALA A 216 8.77 12.74 2.64
CA ALA A 216 9.64 12.28 1.55
C ALA A 216 11.13 12.35 1.92
N GLU A 217 11.58 13.47 2.51
CA GLU A 217 12.97 13.66 2.94
C GLU A 217 13.34 12.69 4.07
N MET A 218 12.47 12.53 5.07
CA MET A 218 12.64 11.55 6.15
C MET A 218 12.80 10.15 5.59
N THR A 219 11.96 9.79 4.62
CA THR A 219 12.00 8.49 3.96
C THR A 219 13.33 8.30 3.24
N ARG A 220 13.76 9.25 2.40
CA ARG A 220 15.04 9.16 1.68
C ARG A 220 16.25 8.99 2.58
N ARG A 221 16.26 9.65 3.75
CA ARG A 221 17.41 9.62 4.67
C ARG A 221 17.45 8.38 5.56
N GLN A 222 16.30 7.79 5.87
CA GLN A 222 16.18 6.89 7.02
C GLN A 222 15.53 5.54 6.68
N TYR A 223 15.19 5.29 5.40
CA TYR A 223 14.69 3.97 4.99
C TYR A 223 15.82 2.95 5.02
N GLY A 224 15.75 1.99 5.96
CA GLY A 224 16.62 0.83 5.99
C GLY A 224 16.25 -0.25 4.96
N GLU A 225 17.16 -1.18 4.68
CA GLU A 225 16.86 -2.28 3.76
C GLU A 225 16.01 -3.39 4.40
N GLY A 226 15.33 -4.15 3.56
CA GLY A 226 14.55 -5.33 3.93
C GLY A 226 13.34 -5.06 4.85
N HIS A 227 12.83 -6.14 5.44
CA HIS A 227 11.60 -6.11 6.25
C HIS A 227 11.69 -5.23 7.50
N ALA A 228 12.83 -5.21 8.18
CA ALA A 228 13.02 -4.36 9.35
C ALA A 228 12.93 -2.87 8.98
N GLY A 229 13.51 -2.49 7.84
CA GLY A 229 13.38 -1.15 7.27
C GLY A 229 11.93 -0.80 6.91
N ASP A 230 11.21 -1.75 6.31
CA ASP A 230 9.79 -1.58 5.97
C ASP A 230 8.94 -1.30 7.20
N ARG A 231 9.08 -2.11 8.25
CA ARG A 231 8.37 -1.93 9.51
C ARG A 231 8.67 -0.58 10.14
N ALA A 232 9.95 -0.24 10.25
CA ALA A 232 10.38 1.02 10.84
C ALA A 232 9.86 2.22 10.06
N MET A 233 9.84 2.15 8.72
CA MET A 233 9.34 3.25 7.90
C MET A 233 7.81 3.40 7.99
N ILE A 234 7.06 2.29 8.02
CA ILE A 234 5.63 2.30 8.26
C ILE A 234 5.31 2.97 9.61
N ASP A 235 6.02 2.60 10.69
CA ASP A 235 5.81 3.20 12.02
C ASP A 235 6.13 4.71 12.04
N ARG A 236 7.14 5.15 11.29
CA ARG A 236 7.49 6.57 11.15
C ARG A 236 6.48 7.34 10.33
N TRP A 237 5.99 6.75 9.25
CA TRP A 237 4.91 7.32 8.44
C TRP A 237 3.64 7.43 9.27
N ALA A 238 3.32 6.40 10.06
CA ALA A 238 2.19 6.42 10.97
C ALA A 238 2.33 7.61 11.92
N SER A 239 3.52 7.81 12.50
CA SER A 239 3.69 8.91 13.45
C SER A 239 3.63 10.31 12.84
N LYS A 240 4.25 10.53 11.68
CA LYS A 240 4.13 11.81 10.95
C LYS A 240 2.70 12.04 10.45
N VAL A 241 2.05 10.94 10.07
CA VAL A 241 0.64 10.72 9.72
C VAL A 241 -0.40 11.16 10.74
N GLY A 242 0.04 11.03 12.00
CA GLY A 242 -0.83 10.79 13.13
C GLY A 242 -1.74 9.58 12.89
N LEU A 243 -1.30 8.42 12.41
CA LEU A 243 -2.13 7.20 12.24
C LEU A 243 -1.65 6.06 13.15
N GLU A 244 -0.94 6.39 14.23
CA GLU A 244 -0.51 5.38 15.20
C GLU A 244 -1.72 4.63 15.79
N GLY A 245 -1.58 3.32 15.98
CA GLY A 245 -2.62 2.48 16.56
C GLY A 245 -3.75 2.08 15.61
N TRP A 246 -3.71 2.50 14.32
CA TRP A 246 -4.68 2.07 13.30
C TRP A 246 -4.32 0.72 12.66
N TYR A 247 -3.16 0.16 13.01
CA TYR A 247 -2.73 -1.19 12.71
C TYR A 247 -1.94 -1.72 13.91
N GLU A 248 -1.69 -3.02 13.91
CA GLU A 248 -0.77 -3.66 14.85
C GLU A 248 0.13 -4.67 14.15
N TRP A 249 1.36 -4.82 14.64
CA TRP A 249 2.27 -5.85 14.18
C TRP A 249 1.96 -7.17 14.89
N ILE A 250 1.74 -8.22 14.12
CA ILE A 250 1.69 -9.58 14.64
C ILE A 250 2.75 -10.44 13.94
N PRO A 251 3.26 -11.51 14.60
CA PRO A 251 4.06 -12.52 13.90
C PRO A 251 3.31 -13.06 12.69
N TRP A 252 3.99 -13.22 11.56
CA TRP A 252 3.40 -13.71 10.33
C TRP A 252 2.68 -15.05 10.51
N GLN A 253 3.24 -15.97 11.31
CA GLN A 253 2.65 -17.28 11.62
C GLN A 253 1.34 -17.17 12.43
N ALA A 254 1.12 -16.05 13.12
CA ALA A 254 -0.08 -15.77 13.90
C ALA A 254 -1.19 -15.11 13.07
N ARG A 255 -0.94 -14.84 11.78
CA ARG A 255 -1.95 -14.32 10.87
C ARG A 255 -3.12 -15.32 10.77
N PRO A 256 -4.37 -14.86 10.96
CA PRO A 256 -5.55 -15.70 10.81
C PRO A 256 -5.76 -16.20 9.38
#